data_AF-A0A6C0CM53-F1
#
_entry.id   AF-A0A6C0CM53-F1
#
_cell.length_a   1.000
_cell.length_b   1.000
_cell.length_c   1.000
_cell.angle_alpha   90.00
_cell.angle_beta   90.00
_cell.angle_gamma   90.00
#
_symmetry.space_group_name_H-M   'P 1'
#
loop_
_entity.id
_entity.type
_entity.pdbx_description
1 polymer ?
#
loop_
_entity_poly.entity_id
_entity_poly.type
_entity_poly.pdbx_seq_one_letter_code
_entity_poly.pdbx_strand_id
1 'polypeptide(L)'
;MDNMENTIVEKLSENEYYKWTNKSENHHGYQYKDGFNVNSQKFEYESECYKGLFFCDLSQILEWLDKAESDEGHLRIVRLTEIDEMYKRETHKGKYKAHRIYLGEKMSVVEGLKYLKNKGATLNDSLILKYASKPQFANTFSVLTDIIDYKSDLSVPVYSDPLALKVNNEAIFKMFDRKDELLKMFPNLERLHNPDFKPILDYSIRPELGDKKEACAKIKYLLDLCEMSRKRPCKTCIFIEIYNQILKYRVLVYNHPKFRQQTLKKLDNIMEEDLDAFEAYGLKKSHLKKYRNIIEFLSNTEPGKEPSNIVLRSGKVLPSLS
;
A
#
# COMPACT_ATOMS: atom_id res chain seq x y z
N MET A 1 20.03 55.76 24.38
CA MET A 1 19.11 55.56 23.23
C MET A 1 18.73 54.10 23.30
N ASP A 2 17.72 53.80 24.11
CA ASP A 2 17.23 52.43 24.28
C ASP A 2 16.45 52.01 23.04
N ASN A 3 16.78 50.81 22.58
CA ASN A 3 16.12 50.09 21.49
C ASN A 3 14.61 50.01 21.77
N MET A 4 13.81 50.80 21.04
CA MET A 4 12.45 50.39 20.71
C MET A 4 12.57 49.21 19.74
N GLU A 5 12.72 48.00 20.29
CA GLU A 5 12.25 46.80 19.60
C GLU A 5 10.75 47.02 19.39
N ASN A 6 10.39 47.51 18.20
CA ASN A 6 9.03 47.42 17.70
C ASN A 6 8.70 45.94 17.60
N THR A 7 8.23 45.35 18.70
CA THR A 7 7.58 44.04 18.70
C THR A 7 6.27 44.22 17.93
N ILE A 8 6.36 44.16 16.61
CA ILE A 8 5.19 43.88 15.79
C ILE A 8 4.76 42.49 16.22
N VAL A 9 3.73 42.42 17.06
CA VAL A 9 3.04 41.17 17.35
C VAL A 9 2.37 40.79 16.02
N GLU A 10 3.07 40.00 15.22
CA GLU A 10 2.55 39.51 13.95
C GLU A 10 1.30 38.68 14.26
N LYS A 11 0.13 39.25 13.92
CA LYS A 11 -1.15 38.58 14.12
C LYS A 11 -1.25 37.43 13.13
N LEU A 12 -1.59 36.25 13.66
CA LEU A 12 -1.76 35.04 12.87
C LEU A 12 -3.19 34.92 12.34
N SER A 13 -3.33 34.36 11.14
CA SER A 13 -4.62 34.02 10.55
C SER A 13 -5.35 32.98 11.40
N GLU A 14 -6.68 33.08 11.44
CA GLU A 14 -7.54 32.08 12.08
C GLU A 14 -7.62 30.77 11.27
N ASN A 15 -7.36 30.84 9.95
CA ASN A 15 -7.37 29.67 9.07
C ASN A 15 -6.22 28.71 9.42
N GLU A 16 -6.55 27.42 9.55
CA GLU A 16 -5.59 26.35 9.77
C GLU A 16 -5.23 25.65 8.46
N TYR A 17 -3.93 25.59 8.19
CA TYR A 17 -3.35 24.78 7.14
C TYR A 17 -2.45 23.71 7.75
N TYR A 18 -1.92 22.83 6.91
CA TYR A 18 -1.21 21.64 7.35
C TYR A 18 0.03 21.38 6.52
N LYS A 19 1.03 20.80 7.17
CA LYS A 19 2.25 20.35 6.50
C LYS A 19 2.76 19.08 7.16
N TRP A 20 3.07 18.09 6.33
CA TRP A 20 3.92 16.97 6.72
C TRP A 20 5.39 17.37 6.57
N THR A 21 6.18 17.12 7.61
CA THR A 21 7.64 17.24 7.63
C THR A 21 8.25 15.86 7.86
N ASN A 22 9.43 15.61 7.30
CA ASN A 22 10.20 14.42 7.61
C ASN A 22 10.82 14.52 9.01
N LYS A 23 11.50 13.46 9.45
CA LYS A 23 12.12 13.38 10.78
C LYS A 23 13.08 14.53 11.08
N SER A 24 13.88 14.92 10.09
CA SER A 24 14.86 16.00 10.23
C SER A 24 14.24 17.39 10.09
N GLU A 25 12.96 17.47 9.70
CA GLU A 25 12.29 18.71 9.30
C GLU A 25 13.11 19.52 8.30
N ASN A 26 13.77 18.84 7.38
CA ASN A 26 14.56 19.44 6.33
C ASN A 26 13.93 19.16 4.97
N HIS A 27 13.62 20.22 4.22
CA HIS A 27 13.10 20.07 2.87
C HIS A 27 13.94 20.87 1.89
N HIS A 28 14.66 20.15 1.02
CA HIS A 28 15.56 20.74 0.02
C HIS A 28 16.58 21.74 0.63
N GLY A 29 17.13 21.40 1.79
CA GLY A 29 18.11 22.23 2.49
C GLY A 29 17.51 23.29 3.40
N TYR A 30 16.19 23.53 3.35
CA TYR A 30 15.51 24.39 4.30
C TYR A 30 15.19 23.64 5.59
N GLN A 31 15.77 24.09 6.70
CA GLN A 31 15.51 23.55 8.03
C GLN A 31 14.32 24.27 8.67
N TYR A 32 13.21 23.57 8.85
CA TYR A 32 12.06 24.13 9.58
C TYR A 32 12.34 24.16 11.09
N LYS A 33 11.70 25.12 11.76
CA LYS A 33 11.71 25.28 13.22
C LYS A 33 10.29 25.53 13.76
N ASP A 34 10.13 25.42 15.07
CA ASP A 34 8.91 25.86 15.75
C ASP A 34 8.73 27.37 15.60
N GLY A 35 7.47 27.80 15.44
CA GLY A 35 7.11 29.19 15.25
C GLY A 35 7.43 29.72 13.85
N PHE A 36 8.00 30.92 13.77
CA PHE A 36 8.15 31.65 12.51
C PHE A 36 9.24 31.06 11.60
N ASN A 37 8.83 30.72 10.38
CA ASN A 37 9.68 30.26 9.30
C ASN A 37 9.59 31.25 8.14
N VAL A 38 10.73 31.78 7.72
CA VAL A 38 10.85 32.74 6.61
C VAL A 38 11.72 32.09 5.55
N ASN A 39 11.27 32.07 4.30
CA ASN A 39 12.15 31.68 3.20
C ASN A 39 13.02 32.88 2.83
N SER A 40 14.34 32.77 2.96
CA SER A 40 15.27 33.87 2.64
C SER A 40 15.37 34.17 1.14
N GLN A 41 14.85 33.30 0.28
CA GLN A 41 14.83 33.52 -1.16
C GLN A 41 13.66 34.44 -1.56
N LYS A 42 13.88 35.24 -2.62
CA LYS A 42 12.84 36.09 -3.21
C LYS A 42 11.62 35.23 -3.55
N PHE A 43 10.45 35.63 -3.06
CA PHE A 43 9.19 34.93 -3.34
C PHE A 43 8.86 35.04 -4.83
N GLU A 44 8.70 33.90 -5.49
CA GLU A 44 8.35 33.81 -6.91
C GLU A 44 6.99 33.12 -7.02
N TYR A 45 5.93 33.83 -7.41
CA TYR A 45 4.58 33.27 -7.45
C TYR A 45 4.47 32.06 -8.39
N GLU A 46 5.07 32.13 -9.56
CA GLU A 46 4.89 31.15 -10.65
C GLU A 46 5.84 29.95 -10.59
N SER A 47 6.86 29.96 -9.71
CA SER A 47 7.85 28.89 -9.71
C SER A 47 7.29 27.59 -9.12
N GLU A 48 7.47 26.50 -9.87
CA GLU A 48 6.70 25.26 -9.72
C GLU A 48 7.08 24.42 -8.48
N CYS A 49 8.36 24.46 -8.09
CA CYS A 49 8.92 23.58 -7.06
C CYS A 49 10.00 24.23 -6.18
N TYR A 50 10.42 25.45 -6.48
CA TYR A 50 11.54 26.10 -5.81
C TYR A 50 11.08 27.41 -5.17
N LYS A 51 11.78 27.90 -4.13
CA LYS A 51 11.56 29.24 -3.56
C LYS A 51 10.15 29.47 -2.99
N GLY A 52 9.82 28.77 -1.91
CA GLY A 52 8.67 29.07 -1.04
C GLY A 52 8.45 28.01 0.03
N LEU A 53 7.59 28.29 1.00
CA LEU A 53 7.19 27.34 2.03
C LEU A 53 5.84 26.75 1.65
N PHE A 54 5.82 25.46 1.35
CA PHE A 54 4.64 24.76 0.83
C PHE A 54 3.86 24.06 1.94
N PHE A 55 2.53 24.16 1.86
CA PHE A 55 1.57 23.56 2.77
C PHE A 55 0.24 23.30 2.04
N CYS A 56 -0.70 22.63 2.68
CA CYS A 56 -2.00 22.30 2.10
C CYS A 56 -3.15 22.49 3.10
N ASP A 57 -4.38 22.46 2.60
CA ASP A 57 -5.58 22.46 3.42
C ASP A 57 -5.98 21.04 3.87
N LEU A 58 -7.02 20.96 4.70
CA LEU A 58 -7.53 19.71 5.24
C LEU A 58 -7.93 18.69 4.16
N SER A 59 -8.40 19.17 3.00
CA SER A 59 -8.92 18.30 1.94
C SER A 59 -7.82 17.57 1.16
N GLN A 60 -6.56 18.00 1.28
CA GLN A 60 -5.44 17.49 0.48
C GLN A 60 -4.26 16.97 1.31
N ILE A 61 -4.22 17.24 2.61
CA ILE A 61 -3.08 16.86 3.47
C ILE A 61 -2.79 15.36 3.52
N LEU A 62 -3.79 14.50 3.36
CA LEU A 62 -3.61 13.05 3.36
C LEU A 62 -2.91 12.54 2.08
N GLU A 63 -3.05 13.25 0.96
CA GLU A 63 -2.31 12.95 -0.27
C GLU A 63 -0.80 13.19 -0.10
N TRP A 64 -0.43 14.03 0.87
CA TRP A 64 0.93 14.49 1.13
C TRP A 64 1.62 13.74 2.28
N LEU A 65 1.02 12.67 2.81
CA LEU A 65 1.61 11.89 3.90
C LEU A 65 2.99 11.30 3.52
N ASP A 66 3.28 11.10 2.24
CA ASP A 66 4.62 10.70 1.80
C ASP A 66 5.72 11.72 2.12
N LYS A 67 5.38 12.98 2.38
CA LYS A 67 6.33 14.01 2.84
C LYS A 67 6.79 13.81 4.28
N ALA A 68 6.09 12.99 5.06
CA ALA A 68 6.58 12.52 6.36
C ALA A 68 7.77 11.54 6.20
N GLU A 69 7.94 10.96 5.00
CA GLU A 69 8.94 9.94 4.62
C GLU A 69 8.86 8.60 5.38
N SER A 70 8.46 8.62 6.65
CA SER A 70 8.29 7.49 7.57
C SER A 70 7.38 7.87 8.74
N ASP A 71 7.11 6.90 9.63
CA ASP A 71 6.45 7.10 10.92
C ASP A 71 7.17 8.10 11.85
N GLU A 72 8.45 8.40 11.59
CA GLU A 72 9.25 9.37 12.35
C GLU A 72 9.08 10.82 11.86
N GLY A 73 8.25 11.06 10.84
CA GLY A 73 7.87 12.40 10.40
C GLY A 73 6.82 13.05 11.32
N HIS A 74 6.42 14.28 10.97
CA HIS A 74 5.54 15.08 11.81
C HIS A 74 4.45 15.79 11.00
N LEU A 75 3.24 15.89 11.57
CA LEU A 75 2.24 16.86 11.14
C LEU A 75 2.48 18.17 11.87
N ARG A 76 2.36 19.28 11.13
CA ARG A 76 2.49 20.63 11.65
C ARG A 76 1.27 21.44 11.24
N ILE A 77 0.66 22.12 12.21
CA ILE A 77 -0.35 23.15 11.92
C ILE A 77 0.39 24.37 11.39
N VAL A 78 -0.10 24.89 10.27
CA VAL A 78 0.44 26.05 9.58
C VAL A 78 -0.54 27.20 9.73
N ARG A 79 -0.06 28.35 10.20
CA ARG A 79 -0.79 29.61 10.22
C ARG A 79 -0.02 30.66 9.42
N LEU A 80 -0.73 31.58 8.79
CA LEU A 80 -0.14 32.70 8.06
C LEU A 80 -0.10 33.94 8.94
N THR A 81 0.78 34.89 8.65
CA THR A 81 0.63 36.23 9.23
C THR A 81 -0.38 37.01 8.41
N GLU A 82 -1.08 37.97 9.02
CA GLU A 82 -2.03 38.84 8.31
C GLU A 82 -1.40 39.67 7.19
N ILE A 83 -0.07 39.85 7.22
CA ILE A 83 0.70 40.62 6.24
C ILE A 83 1.32 39.76 5.14
N ASP A 84 1.11 38.45 5.16
CA ASP A 84 1.68 37.56 4.14
C ASP A 84 0.71 37.27 3.00
N GLU A 85 1.26 37.38 1.79
CA GLU A 85 0.57 36.92 0.60
C GLU A 85 0.67 35.40 0.49
N MET A 86 -0.50 34.76 0.49
CA MET A 86 -0.64 33.34 0.15
C MET A 86 -0.88 33.21 -1.35
N TYR A 87 -0.02 32.45 -2.01
CA TYR A 87 -0.24 32.04 -3.39
C TYR A 87 -0.86 30.65 -3.44
N LYS A 88 -2.06 30.55 -4.01
CA LYS A 88 -2.73 29.28 -4.30
C LYS A 88 -2.34 28.85 -5.72
N ARG A 89 -1.81 27.63 -5.87
CA ARG A 89 -1.47 27.09 -7.18
C ARG A 89 -2.72 26.56 -7.86
N GLU A 90 -3.16 27.17 -8.95
CA GLU A 90 -4.35 26.73 -9.69
C GLU A 90 -4.19 25.31 -10.27
N THR A 91 -2.97 24.94 -10.68
CA THR A 91 -2.71 23.63 -11.32
C THR A 91 -2.65 22.47 -10.34
N HIS A 92 -2.54 22.72 -9.03
CA HIS A 92 -2.42 21.68 -8.01
C HIS A 92 -3.41 22.00 -6.88
N LYS A 93 -4.58 21.35 -6.92
CA LYS A 93 -5.65 21.57 -5.93
C LYS A 93 -5.08 21.45 -4.50
N GLY A 94 -5.40 22.45 -3.68
CA GLY A 94 -5.00 22.56 -2.27
C GLY A 94 -3.49 22.60 -1.99
N LYS A 95 -2.63 22.88 -2.98
CA LYS A 95 -1.22 23.23 -2.77
C LYS A 95 -1.09 24.75 -2.63
N TYR A 96 -0.67 25.21 -1.45
CA TYR A 96 -0.41 26.61 -1.16
C TYR A 96 1.09 26.85 -0.97
N LYS A 97 1.50 28.10 -1.21
CA LYS A 97 2.86 28.58 -1.03
C LYS A 97 2.84 29.95 -0.37
N ALA A 98 3.71 30.17 0.61
CA ALA A 98 3.91 31.47 1.24
C ALA A 98 5.40 31.77 1.43
N HIS A 99 5.71 33.06 1.62
CA HIS A 99 7.07 33.51 1.95
C HIS A 99 7.41 33.26 3.42
N ARG A 100 6.43 33.46 4.30
CA ARG A 100 6.54 33.15 5.72
C ARG A 100 5.35 32.31 6.17
N ILE A 101 5.61 31.42 7.12
CA ILE A 101 4.57 30.64 7.80
C ILE A 101 4.93 30.53 9.28
N TYR A 102 3.92 30.39 10.11
CA TYR A 102 4.07 29.94 11.49
C TYR A 102 3.79 28.44 11.55
N LEU A 103 4.74 27.67 12.07
CA LEU A 103 4.56 26.25 12.37
C LEU A 103 4.24 26.06 13.86
N GLY A 104 3.08 25.47 14.14
CA GLY A 104 2.71 25.01 15.47
C GLY A 104 3.54 23.81 15.93
N GLU A 105 3.13 23.20 17.04
CA GLU A 105 3.86 22.06 17.65
C GLU A 105 3.89 20.82 16.73
N LYS A 106 4.87 19.94 16.99
CA LYS A 106 5.01 18.66 16.29
C LYS A 106 3.93 17.71 16.79
N MET A 107 3.19 17.13 15.86
CA MET A 107 2.44 15.90 16.12
C MET A 107 3.16 14.76 15.40
N SER A 108 3.34 13.61 16.06
CA SER A 108 3.78 12.40 15.36
C SER A 108 2.83 12.06 14.21
N VAL A 109 3.25 11.20 13.27
CA VAL A 109 2.36 10.77 12.16
C VAL A 109 1.04 10.22 12.69
N VAL A 110 1.10 9.36 13.72
CA VAL A 110 -0.09 8.75 14.33
C VAL A 110 -1.01 9.80 14.96
N GLU A 111 -0.46 10.72 15.76
CA GLU A 111 -1.25 11.78 16.40
C GLU A 111 -1.84 12.73 15.35
N GLY A 112 -1.05 13.09 14.35
CA GLY A 112 -1.46 13.95 13.26
C GLY A 112 -2.61 13.34 12.46
N LEU A 113 -2.55 12.05 12.14
CA LEU A 113 -3.63 11.36 11.45
C LEU A 113 -4.93 11.31 12.29
N LYS A 114 -4.82 11.04 13.60
CA LYS A 114 -5.98 11.10 14.52
C LYS A 114 -6.57 12.51 14.58
N TYR A 115 -5.71 13.53 14.66
CA TYR A 115 -6.11 14.93 14.65
C TYR A 115 -6.87 15.29 13.35
N LEU A 116 -6.31 14.92 12.20
CA LEU A 116 -6.90 15.19 10.89
C LEU A 116 -8.25 14.48 10.72
N LYS A 117 -8.38 13.22 11.18
CA LYS A 117 -9.66 12.51 11.22
C LYS A 117 -10.70 13.29 12.02
N ASN A 118 -10.34 13.74 13.22
CA ASN A 118 -11.25 14.49 14.09
C ASN A 118 -11.65 15.85 13.48
N LYS A 119 -10.81 16.43 12.63
CA LYS A 119 -11.13 17.64 11.86
C LYS A 119 -12.01 17.36 10.62
N GLY A 120 -12.27 16.09 10.29
CA GLY A 120 -13.09 15.69 9.15
C GLY A 120 -12.31 15.41 7.87
N ALA A 121 -11.00 15.16 7.95
CA ALA A 121 -10.23 14.71 6.79
C ALA A 121 -10.70 13.31 6.36
N THR A 122 -11.02 13.15 5.08
CA THR A 122 -11.44 11.87 4.50
C THR A 122 -10.28 11.22 3.75
N LEU A 123 -9.94 9.97 4.09
CA LEU A 123 -9.06 9.15 3.25
C LEU A 123 -9.89 8.47 2.16
N ASN A 124 -9.31 8.37 0.95
CA ASN A 124 -9.79 7.43 -0.04
C ASN A 124 -9.01 6.11 0.07
N ASP A 125 -9.64 5.02 -0.39
CA ASP A 125 -9.09 3.66 -0.33
C ASP A 125 -7.72 3.54 -1.03
N SER A 126 -7.51 4.29 -2.12
CA SER A 126 -6.26 4.30 -2.88
C SER A 126 -5.07 4.80 -2.06
N LEU A 127 -5.26 5.87 -1.27
CA LEU A 127 -4.23 6.40 -0.39
C LEU A 127 -3.89 5.43 0.73
N ILE A 128 -4.88 4.74 1.28
CA ILE A 128 -4.64 3.75 2.34
C ILE A 128 -3.75 2.63 1.81
N LEU A 129 -4.08 2.05 0.65
CA LEU A 129 -3.26 1.01 0.03
C LEU A 129 -1.86 1.53 -0.32
N LYS A 130 -1.76 2.77 -0.82
CA LYS A 130 -0.47 3.43 -1.10
C LYS A 130 0.43 3.51 0.14
N TYR A 131 -0.12 3.78 1.32
CA TYR A 131 0.68 3.94 2.54
C TYR A 131 0.86 2.66 3.34
N ALA A 132 -0.16 1.80 3.38
CA ALA A 132 -0.10 0.45 3.95
C ALA A 132 1.03 -0.38 3.36
N SER A 133 1.33 -0.12 2.09
CA SER A 133 2.34 -0.83 1.33
C SER A 133 3.77 -0.35 1.54
N LYS A 134 3.96 0.74 2.30
CA LYS A 134 5.27 1.30 2.59
C LYS A 134 5.78 0.81 3.95
N PRO A 135 6.87 0.01 4.01
CA PRO A 135 7.45 -0.50 5.25
C PRO A 135 7.67 0.54 6.35
N GLN A 136 8.04 1.76 5.96
CA GLN A 136 8.31 2.88 6.85
C GLN A 136 7.08 3.46 7.55
N PHE A 137 5.86 3.03 7.18
CA PHE A 137 4.58 3.47 7.75
C PHE A 137 3.88 2.33 8.51
N ALA A 138 4.64 1.35 9.02
CA ALA A 138 4.09 0.16 9.66
C ALA A 138 3.22 0.49 10.88
N ASN A 139 3.59 1.49 11.69
CA ASN A 139 2.81 1.89 12.86
C ASN A 139 1.57 2.69 12.43
N THR A 140 1.74 3.56 11.43
CA THR A 140 0.67 4.35 10.83
C THR A 140 -0.46 3.49 10.25
N PHE A 141 -0.16 2.30 9.73
CA PHE A 141 -1.15 1.43 9.11
C PHE A 141 -2.37 1.15 10.02
N SER A 142 -2.13 0.83 11.29
CA SER A 142 -3.21 0.53 12.25
C SER A 142 -4.18 1.71 12.45
N VAL A 143 -3.67 2.93 12.36
CA VAL A 143 -4.46 4.16 12.53
C VAL A 143 -5.18 4.51 11.23
N LEU A 144 -4.54 4.29 10.08
CA LEU A 144 -5.18 4.47 8.78
C LEU A 144 -6.40 3.57 8.64
N THR A 145 -6.35 2.33 9.13
CA THR A 145 -7.51 1.42 9.13
C THR A 145 -8.64 1.89 10.04
N ASP A 146 -8.31 2.53 11.17
CA ASP A 146 -9.31 3.09 12.09
C ASP A 146 -9.96 4.36 11.54
N ILE A 147 -9.28 5.10 10.66
CA ILE A 147 -9.80 6.31 10.01
C ILE A 147 -10.87 5.98 8.96
N ILE A 148 -10.90 4.75 8.45
CA ILE A 148 -11.87 4.29 7.46
C ILE A 148 -13.27 4.24 8.07
N ASP A 149 -14.17 5.10 7.61
CA ASP A 149 -15.60 4.86 7.77
C ASP A 149 -15.97 3.81 6.71
N TYR A 150 -16.02 2.53 7.11
CA TYR A 150 -16.10 1.34 6.25
C TYR A 150 -17.43 1.18 5.48
N LYS A 151 -18.09 2.30 5.16
CA LYS A 151 -19.38 2.37 4.48
C LYS A 151 -19.28 2.51 2.96
N SER A 152 -18.10 2.71 2.36
CA SER A 152 -17.94 2.83 0.91
C SER A 152 -17.76 1.48 0.21
N ASP A 153 -18.55 1.27 -0.83
CA ASP A 153 -18.40 0.19 -1.81
C ASP A 153 -16.99 0.21 -2.41
N LEU A 154 -16.21 -0.85 -2.12
CA LEU A 154 -14.89 -1.09 -2.71
C LEU A 154 -15.05 -1.50 -4.19
N SER A 155 -15.29 -0.53 -5.06
CA SER A 155 -15.07 -0.63 -6.50
C SER A 155 -13.91 0.27 -6.90
N VAL A 156 -12.69 -0.10 -6.52
CA VAL A 156 -11.48 0.63 -6.94
C VAL A 156 -10.85 -0.10 -8.14
N PRO A 157 -10.45 0.61 -9.22
CA PRO A 157 -9.75 0.00 -10.34
C PRO A 157 -8.35 -0.46 -9.91
N VAL A 158 -7.98 -1.68 -10.28
CA VAL A 158 -6.62 -2.19 -10.12
C VAL A 158 -5.69 -1.34 -11.00
N TYR A 159 -4.78 -0.59 -10.37
CA TYR A 159 -3.74 0.15 -11.11
C TYR A 159 -2.87 -0.84 -11.90
N SER A 160 -2.62 -0.52 -13.17
CA SER A 160 -1.84 -1.34 -14.09
C SER A 160 -0.32 -1.27 -13.88
N ASP A 161 0.14 -0.73 -12.75
CA ASP A 161 1.56 -0.60 -12.40
C ASP A 161 2.07 -1.89 -11.70
N PRO A 162 2.99 -2.64 -12.34
CA PRO A 162 3.57 -3.85 -11.75
C PRO A 162 4.27 -3.63 -10.41
N LEU A 163 4.80 -2.42 -10.15
CA LEU A 163 5.45 -2.09 -8.89
C LEU A 163 4.42 -1.88 -7.78
N ALA A 164 3.30 -1.22 -8.09
CA ALA A 164 2.17 -1.07 -7.16
C ALA A 164 1.52 -2.41 -6.80
N LEU A 165 1.45 -3.37 -7.74
CA LEU A 165 1.00 -4.74 -7.48
C LEU A 165 1.95 -5.53 -6.56
N LYS A 166 3.28 -5.42 -6.78
CA LYS A 166 4.28 -6.07 -5.91
C LYS A 166 4.27 -5.50 -4.50
N VAL A 167 4.18 -4.18 -4.39
CA VAL A 167 4.17 -3.43 -3.14
C VAL A 167 2.84 -3.60 -2.39
N ASN A 168 1.70 -3.68 -3.08
CA ASN A 168 0.42 -4.09 -2.49
C ASN A 168 0.45 -5.52 -1.95
N ASN A 169 1.08 -6.45 -2.65
CA ASN A 169 1.21 -7.81 -2.15
C ASN A 169 2.07 -7.83 -0.88
N GLU A 170 3.22 -7.15 -0.84
CA GLU A 170 4.04 -7.03 0.39
C GLU A 170 3.33 -6.31 1.55
N ALA A 171 2.47 -5.31 1.26
CA ALA A 171 1.58 -4.64 2.22
C ALA A 171 0.60 -5.61 2.85
N ILE A 172 -0.11 -6.33 1.99
CA ILE A 172 -1.09 -7.33 2.33
C ILE A 172 -0.40 -8.47 3.11
N PHE A 173 0.82 -8.83 2.74
CA PHE A 173 1.65 -9.79 3.49
C PHE A 173 2.07 -9.30 4.87
N LYS A 174 2.46 -8.02 5.02
CA LYS A 174 2.71 -7.42 6.34
C LYS A 174 1.44 -7.29 7.17
N MET A 175 0.27 -7.13 6.54
CA MET A 175 -1.03 -7.26 7.23
C MET A 175 -1.21 -8.70 7.74
N PHE A 176 -0.86 -9.71 6.94
CA PHE A 176 -0.92 -11.12 7.33
C PHE A 176 0.11 -11.53 8.42
N ASP A 177 1.27 -10.86 8.50
CA ASP A 177 2.24 -11.04 9.59
C ASP A 177 1.76 -10.46 10.93
N ARG A 178 0.77 -9.55 10.91
CA ARG A 178 0.07 -9.00 12.09
C ARG A 178 -1.16 -9.84 12.44
N LYS A 179 -0.95 -11.16 12.50
CA LYS A 179 -1.97 -12.19 12.76
C LYS A 179 -2.95 -11.78 13.88
N ASP A 180 -2.45 -11.32 15.02
CA ASP A 180 -3.28 -11.00 16.18
C ASP A 180 -4.16 -9.76 15.98
N GLU A 181 -3.74 -8.82 15.13
CA GLU A 181 -4.51 -7.62 14.80
C GLU A 181 -5.57 -7.94 13.73
N LEU A 182 -5.24 -8.77 12.75
CA LEU A 182 -6.24 -9.32 11.81
C LEU A 182 -7.28 -10.18 12.54
N LEU A 183 -6.89 -10.97 13.53
CA LEU A 183 -7.83 -11.74 14.35
C LEU A 183 -8.75 -10.84 15.19
N LYS A 184 -8.26 -9.69 15.67
CA LYS A 184 -9.11 -8.66 16.31
C LYS A 184 -10.08 -8.01 15.34
N MET A 185 -9.65 -7.72 14.11
CA MET A 185 -10.49 -7.09 13.08
C MET A 185 -11.47 -8.09 12.42
N PHE A 186 -11.13 -9.37 12.40
CA PHE A 186 -11.88 -10.45 11.77
C PHE A 186 -11.94 -11.68 12.71
N PRO A 187 -12.69 -11.61 13.81
CA PRO A 187 -12.73 -12.67 14.85
C PRO A 187 -13.19 -14.05 14.34
N ASN A 188 -13.79 -14.13 13.15
CA ASN A 188 -14.16 -15.39 12.52
C ASN A 188 -12.96 -16.16 11.91
N LEU A 189 -11.77 -15.55 11.77
CA LEU A 189 -10.53 -16.21 11.34
C LEU A 189 -10.02 -17.23 12.38
N GLU A 190 -10.38 -17.11 13.66
CA GLU A 190 -10.03 -18.08 14.71
C GLU A 190 -10.56 -19.49 14.42
N ARG A 191 -11.69 -19.61 13.70
CA ARG A 191 -12.29 -20.91 13.34
C ARG A 191 -11.46 -21.72 12.35
N LEU A 192 -10.40 -21.14 11.78
CA LEU A 192 -9.50 -21.80 10.82
C LEU A 192 -8.21 -22.32 11.44
N HIS A 193 -7.94 -22.10 12.73
CA HIS A 193 -6.73 -22.59 13.38
C HIS A 193 -6.96 -23.93 14.10
N ASN A 194 -6.34 -24.99 13.56
CA ASN A 194 -6.06 -26.21 14.32
C ASN A 194 -4.92 -25.91 15.32
N PRO A 195 -5.12 -26.11 16.64
CA PRO A 195 -4.13 -25.80 17.67
C PRO A 195 -2.81 -26.61 17.56
N ASP A 196 -2.77 -27.68 16.76
CA ASP A 196 -1.54 -28.47 16.53
C ASP A 196 -0.57 -27.85 15.51
N PHE A 197 -0.92 -26.71 14.90
CA PHE A 197 -0.10 -26.08 13.85
C PHE A 197 0.79 -24.97 14.43
N LYS A 198 2.07 -25.27 14.71
CA LYS A 198 3.12 -24.27 15.01
C LYS A 198 3.84 -23.86 13.72
N PRO A 199 3.69 -22.62 13.21
CA PRO A 199 4.52 -22.13 12.13
C PRO A 199 5.86 -21.65 12.70
N ILE A 200 6.95 -22.32 12.32
CA ILE A 200 8.30 -21.78 12.49
C ILE A 200 8.57 -20.99 11.21
N LEU A 201 8.57 -19.65 11.32
CA LEU A 201 8.84 -18.75 10.20
C LEU A 201 10.25 -18.17 10.37
N ASP A 202 11.26 -18.83 9.80
CA ASP A 202 12.59 -18.27 9.57
C ASP A 202 12.78 -18.10 8.05
N TYR A 203 12.80 -16.85 7.60
CA TYR A 203 12.84 -16.48 6.19
C TYR A 203 14.24 -16.12 5.68
N SER A 204 15.30 -16.58 6.35
CA SER A 204 16.69 -16.29 5.93
C SER A 204 17.28 -17.25 4.87
N ILE A 205 16.50 -18.18 4.31
CA ILE A 205 17.02 -19.23 3.42
C ILE A 205 16.76 -18.91 1.93
N ARG A 206 17.84 -18.89 1.15
CA ARG A 206 17.84 -18.84 -0.33
C ARG A 206 16.95 -19.98 -0.92
N PRO A 207 16.43 -19.85 -2.15
CA PRO A 207 15.48 -20.80 -2.74
C PRO A 207 16.20 -22.06 -3.26
N GLU A 208 16.94 -22.74 -2.40
CA GLU A 208 17.34 -24.12 -2.62
C GLU A 208 16.42 -24.96 -1.75
N LEU A 209 15.26 -25.34 -2.33
CA LEU A 209 14.24 -26.17 -1.69
C LEU A 209 13.81 -25.70 -0.29
N GLY A 210 13.14 -24.54 -0.22
CA GLY A 210 12.27 -24.25 0.93
C GLY A 210 11.34 -25.45 1.19
N ASP A 211 11.01 -25.71 2.47
CA ASP A 211 10.33 -26.94 2.87
C ASP A 211 9.12 -27.20 1.97
N LYS A 212 9.17 -28.29 1.22
CA LYS A 212 8.10 -28.74 0.32
C LYS A 212 6.74 -28.72 1.01
N LYS A 213 6.71 -29.01 2.32
CA LYS A 213 5.51 -28.96 3.14
C LYS A 213 4.99 -27.54 3.31
N GLU A 214 5.86 -26.56 3.53
CA GLU A 214 5.50 -25.16 3.69
C GLU A 214 4.90 -24.59 2.40
N ALA A 215 5.53 -24.85 1.24
CA ALA A 215 5.03 -24.42 -0.05
C ALA A 215 3.64 -25.02 -0.37
N CYS A 216 3.46 -26.32 -0.14
CA CYS A 216 2.16 -26.99 -0.30
C CYS A 216 1.10 -26.43 0.67
N ALA A 217 1.48 -26.21 1.94
CA ALA A 217 0.58 -25.65 2.96
C ALA A 217 0.15 -24.22 2.59
N LYS A 218 1.07 -23.38 2.10
CA LYS A 218 0.78 -22.01 1.68
C LYS A 218 -0.18 -21.96 0.50
N ILE A 219 0.07 -22.75 -0.55
CA ILE A 219 -0.83 -22.82 -1.71
C ILE A 219 -2.22 -23.34 -1.28
N LYS A 220 -2.27 -24.39 -0.44
CA LYS A 220 -3.54 -24.92 0.07
C LYS A 220 -4.32 -23.87 0.87
N TYR A 221 -3.65 -23.17 1.79
CA TYR A 221 -4.26 -22.10 2.58
C TYR A 221 -4.84 -20.99 1.70
N LEU A 222 -4.09 -20.55 0.68
CA LEU A 222 -4.57 -19.51 -0.22
C LEU A 222 -5.79 -19.97 -1.04
N LEU A 223 -5.82 -21.24 -1.49
CA LEU A 223 -6.98 -21.81 -2.16
C LEU A 223 -8.21 -21.84 -1.25
N ASP A 224 -8.05 -22.31 -0.01
CA ASP A 224 -9.13 -22.35 0.99
C ASP A 224 -9.64 -20.93 1.30
N LEU A 225 -8.73 -19.97 1.45
CA LEU A 225 -9.06 -18.56 1.69
C LEU A 225 -9.80 -17.93 0.49
N CYS A 226 -9.41 -18.28 -0.73
CA CYS A 226 -10.07 -17.81 -1.95
C CYS A 226 -11.52 -18.30 -2.02
N GLU A 227 -11.75 -19.59 -1.76
CA GLU A 227 -13.09 -20.20 -1.71
C GLU A 227 -13.98 -19.55 -0.63
N MET A 228 -13.43 -19.28 0.55
CA MET A 228 -14.18 -18.68 1.67
C MET A 228 -14.48 -17.19 1.49
N SER A 229 -13.71 -16.49 0.67
CA SER A 229 -13.83 -15.03 0.51
C SER A 229 -15.12 -14.68 -0.22
N ARG A 230 -16.10 -14.11 0.49
CA ARG A 230 -17.36 -13.64 -0.12
C ARG A 230 -17.21 -12.36 -0.95
N LYS A 231 -16.14 -11.59 -0.72
CA LYS A 231 -15.89 -10.33 -1.42
C LYS A 231 -15.07 -10.60 -2.68
N ARG A 232 -15.65 -10.28 -3.84
CA ARG A 232 -15.04 -10.47 -5.16
C ARG A 232 -13.66 -9.78 -5.32
N PRO A 233 -13.42 -8.54 -4.86
CA PRO A 233 -12.09 -7.92 -4.96
C PRO A 233 -11.01 -8.72 -4.20
N CYS A 234 -11.35 -9.22 -3.01
CA CYS A 234 -10.43 -10.01 -2.19
C CYS A 234 -10.10 -11.35 -2.88
N LYS A 235 -11.10 -12.02 -3.49
CA LYS A 235 -10.87 -13.24 -4.28
C LYS A 235 -9.86 -13.01 -5.39
N THR A 236 -9.96 -11.91 -6.14
CA THR A 236 -9.03 -11.59 -7.24
C THR A 236 -7.59 -11.46 -6.76
N CYS A 237 -7.36 -10.74 -5.65
CA CYS A 237 -6.01 -10.58 -5.08
C CYS A 237 -5.44 -11.92 -4.60
N ILE A 238 -6.26 -12.73 -3.90
CA ILE A 238 -5.85 -14.06 -3.43
C ILE A 238 -5.54 -14.98 -4.62
N PHE A 239 -6.34 -14.92 -5.68
CA PHE A 239 -6.15 -15.72 -6.90
C PHE A 239 -4.83 -15.40 -7.61
N ILE A 240 -4.49 -14.12 -7.76
CA ILE A 240 -3.20 -13.68 -8.31
C ILE A 240 -2.05 -14.27 -7.48
N GLU A 241 -2.21 -14.32 -6.16
CA GLU A 241 -1.17 -14.83 -5.29
C GLU A 241 -1.03 -16.36 -5.32
N ILE A 242 -2.15 -17.09 -5.36
CA ILE A 242 -2.15 -18.55 -5.60
C ILE A 242 -1.29 -18.85 -6.83
N TYR A 243 -1.50 -18.11 -7.91
CA TYR A 243 -0.74 -18.28 -9.14
C TYR A 243 0.74 -17.96 -9.00
N ASN A 244 1.10 -16.86 -8.33
CA ASN A 244 2.50 -16.52 -8.09
C ASN A 244 3.21 -17.65 -7.32
N GLN A 245 2.54 -18.22 -6.31
CA GLN A 245 3.07 -19.35 -5.55
C GLN A 245 3.19 -20.63 -6.39
N ILE A 246 2.20 -20.92 -7.24
CA ILE A 246 2.27 -22.06 -8.18
C ILE A 246 3.41 -21.89 -9.17
N LEU A 247 3.62 -20.69 -9.72
CA LEU A 247 4.73 -20.39 -10.63
C LEU A 247 6.09 -20.55 -9.95
N LYS A 248 6.20 -20.03 -8.71
CA LYS A 248 7.40 -20.10 -7.87
C LYS A 248 7.75 -21.56 -7.56
N TYR A 249 6.74 -22.38 -7.24
CA TYR A 249 6.90 -23.78 -6.84
C TYR A 249 6.44 -24.76 -7.93
N ARG A 250 6.53 -24.40 -9.21
CA ARG A 250 5.97 -25.21 -10.31
C ARG A 250 6.50 -26.63 -10.36
N VAL A 251 7.80 -26.83 -10.09
CA VAL A 251 8.45 -28.15 -10.04
C VAL A 251 7.87 -29.01 -8.90
N LEU A 252 7.61 -28.39 -7.75
CA LEU A 252 6.99 -29.05 -6.60
C LEU A 252 5.56 -29.46 -6.93
N VAL A 253 4.73 -28.51 -7.36
CA VAL A 253 3.32 -28.76 -7.74
C VAL A 253 3.27 -29.88 -8.77
N TYR A 254 4.19 -29.86 -9.72
CA TYR A 254 4.29 -30.84 -10.79
C TYR A 254 4.62 -32.26 -10.29
N ASN A 255 5.63 -32.40 -9.43
CA ASN A 255 6.14 -33.69 -8.95
C ASN A 255 5.30 -34.30 -7.82
N HIS A 256 4.19 -33.67 -7.42
CA HIS A 256 3.27 -34.17 -6.39
C HIS A 256 1.85 -34.37 -6.94
N PRO A 257 1.54 -35.53 -7.56
CA PRO A 257 0.31 -35.72 -8.34
C PRO A 257 -0.99 -35.49 -7.56
N LYS A 258 -1.05 -35.96 -6.30
CA LYS A 258 -2.22 -35.74 -5.43
C LYS A 258 -2.43 -34.26 -5.15
N PHE A 259 -1.35 -33.53 -4.84
CA PHE A 259 -1.41 -32.10 -4.56
C PHE A 259 -1.75 -31.29 -5.81
N ARG A 260 -1.18 -31.68 -6.95
CA ARG A 260 -1.49 -31.12 -8.27
C ARG A 260 -2.97 -31.24 -8.60
N GLN A 261 -3.53 -32.44 -8.47
CA GLN A 261 -4.94 -32.70 -8.78
C GLN A 261 -5.89 -31.90 -7.87
N GLN A 262 -5.58 -31.80 -6.59
CA GLN A 262 -6.35 -30.97 -5.64
C GLN A 262 -6.26 -29.48 -6.00
N THR A 263 -5.06 -28.98 -6.31
CA THR A 263 -4.82 -27.60 -6.71
C THR A 263 -5.60 -27.25 -7.98
N LEU A 264 -5.55 -28.12 -9.00
CA LEU A 264 -6.25 -27.92 -10.26
C LEU A 264 -7.77 -27.89 -10.07
N LYS A 265 -8.32 -28.86 -9.34
CA LYS A 265 -9.76 -28.90 -9.07
C LYS A 265 -10.27 -27.62 -8.41
N LYS A 266 -9.52 -27.07 -7.45
CA LYS A 266 -9.89 -25.82 -6.77
C LYS A 266 -9.75 -24.61 -7.69
N LEU A 267 -8.68 -24.54 -8.47
CA LEU A 267 -8.49 -23.47 -9.45
C LEU A 267 -9.60 -23.44 -10.50
N ASP A 268 -10.01 -24.62 -11.00
CA ASP A 268 -11.11 -24.74 -11.96
C ASP A 268 -12.42 -24.21 -11.35
N ASN A 269 -12.76 -24.62 -10.13
CA ASN A 269 -13.94 -24.12 -9.43
C ASN A 269 -13.90 -22.57 -9.27
N ILE A 270 -12.78 -22.02 -8.79
CA ILE A 270 -12.62 -20.56 -8.61
C ILE A 270 -12.74 -19.83 -9.97
N MET A 271 -12.13 -20.39 -11.01
CA MET A 271 -12.16 -19.82 -12.36
C MET A 271 -13.56 -19.86 -12.98
N GLU A 272 -14.35 -20.90 -12.72
CA GLU A 272 -15.73 -21.01 -13.22
C GLU A 272 -16.68 -20.08 -12.48
N GLU A 273 -16.56 -19.99 -11.15
CA GLU A 273 -17.46 -19.16 -10.33
C GLU A 273 -17.22 -17.65 -10.48
N ASP A 274 -15.96 -17.23 -10.69
CA ASP A 274 -15.57 -15.83 -10.57
C ASP A 274 -14.98 -15.23 -11.86
N LEU A 275 -15.10 -15.89 -13.02
CA LEU A 275 -14.53 -15.38 -14.28
C LEU A 275 -14.97 -13.95 -14.61
N ASP A 276 -16.26 -13.70 -14.56
CA ASP A 276 -16.86 -12.40 -14.86
C ASP A 276 -16.43 -11.35 -13.83
N ALA A 277 -16.26 -11.77 -12.58
CA ALA A 277 -15.76 -10.90 -11.52
C ALA A 277 -14.30 -10.51 -11.80
N PHE A 278 -13.44 -11.45 -12.16
CA PHE A 278 -12.05 -11.15 -12.49
C PHE A 278 -11.92 -10.16 -13.65
N GLU A 279 -12.72 -10.30 -14.70
CA GLU A 279 -12.76 -9.34 -15.80
C GLU A 279 -13.25 -7.95 -15.33
N ALA A 280 -14.32 -7.91 -14.53
CA ALA A 280 -14.88 -6.66 -13.99
C ALA A 280 -13.90 -5.91 -13.06
N TYR A 281 -13.03 -6.63 -12.34
CA TYR A 281 -11.99 -6.05 -11.48
C TYR A 281 -10.65 -5.81 -12.19
N GLY A 282 -10.64 -5.76 -13.54
CA GLY A 282 -9.49 -5.31 -14.31
C GLY A 282 -8.42 -6.38 -14.55
N LEU A 283 -8.70 -7.65 -14.25
CA LEU A 283 -7.83 -8.74 -14.69
C LEU A 283 -7.94 -8.84 -16.22
N LYS A 284 -6.90 -8.37 -16.92
CA LYS A 284 -6.88 -8.41 -18.39
C LYS A 284 -7.14 -9.84 -18.89
N LYS A 285 -7.92 -9.98 -19.97
CA LYS A 285 -8.14 -11.27 -20.66
C LYS A 285 -6.84 -12.02 -20.97
N SER A 286 -5.75 -11.29 -21.22
CA SER A 286 -4.42 -11.86 -21.42
C SER A 286 -3.85 -12.54 -20.17
N HIS A 287 -4.15 -12.06 -18.97
CA HIS A 287 -3.80 -12.72 -17.72
C HIS A 287 -4.65 -13.97 -17.52
N LEU A 288 -5.99 -13.89 -17.66
CA LEU A 288 -6.91 -15.04 -17.66
C LEU A 288 -6.45 -16.15 -18.62
N LYS A 289 -6.00 -15.78 -19.82
CA LYS A 289 -5.41 -16.71 -20.78
C LYS A 289 -4.11 -17.35 -20.27
N LYS A 290 -3.22 -16.59 -19.61
CA LYS A 290 -2.01 -17.16 -18.99
C LYS A 290 -2.38 -18.15 -17.87
N TYR A 291 -3.36 -17.85 -17.03
CA TYR A 291 -3.82 -18.77 -15.97
C TYR A 291 -4.35 -20.07 -16.57
N ARG A 292 -5.24 -19.99 -17.57
CA ARG A 292 -5.76 -21.17 -18.29
C ARG A 292 -4.64 -22.01 -18.93
N ASN A 293 -3.65 -21.38 -19.54
CA ASN A 293 -2.51 -22.10 -20.11
C ASN A 293 -1.72 -22.88 -19.06
N ILE A 294 -1.60 -22.37 -17.83
CA ILE A 294 -0.91 -23.09 -16.74
C ILE A 294 -1.77 -24.26 -16.24
N ILE A 295 -3.08 -24.06 -16.10
CA ILE A 295 -4.00 -25.14 -15.74
C ILE A 295 -3.94 -26.25 -16.79
N GLU A 296 -4.07 -25.88 -18.08
CA GLU A 296 -3.96 -26.81 -19.22
C GLU A 296 -2.62 -27.55 -19.20
N PHE A 297 -1.52 -26.84 -18.96
CA PHE A 297 -0.19 -27.42 -18.84
C PHE A 297 -0.10 -28.41 -17.67
N LEU A 298 -0.52 -28.02 -16.47
CA LEU A 298 -0.49 -28.88 -15.28
C LEU A 298 -1.40 -30.11 -15.43
N SER A 299 -2.53 -29.99 -16.14
CA SER A 299 -3.45 -31.08 -16.44
C SER A 299 -2.90 -32.06 -17.46
N ASN A 300 -2.21 -31.58 -18.49
CA ASN A 300 -1.76 -32.41 -19.62
C ASN A 300 -0.37 -33.06 -19.42
N THR A 301 0.34 -32.75 -18.34
CA THR A 301 1.72 -33.23 -18.15
C THR A 301 1.78 -34.47 -17.24
N GLU A 302 2.31 -35.58 -17.76
CA GLU A 302 2.42 -36.87 -17.04
C GLU A 302 3.38 -36.80 -15.85
N PRO A 303 2.95 -37.16 -14.62
CA PRO A 303 3.83 -37.17 -13.44
C PRO A 303 5.21 -37.79 -13.69
N GLY A 304 6.28 -37.09 -13.30
CA GLY A 304 7.65 -37.62 -13.35
C GLY A 304 8.37 -37.47 -14.69
N LYS A 305 7.71 -36.99 -15.76
CA LYS A 305 8.41 -36.57 -16.99
C LYS A 305 8.74 -35.10 -16.91
N GLU A 306 10.00 -34.72 -16.70
CA GLU A 306 10.36 -33.30 -16.71
C GLU A 306 9.93 -32.68 -18.06
N PRO A 307 9.11 -31.62 -18.06
CA PRO A 307 8.61 -31.05 -19.30
C PRO A 307 9.80 -30.45 -20.07
N SER A 308 10.23 -31.14 -21.12
CA SER A 308 11.23 -30.65 -22.04
C SER A 308 10.67 -29.42 -22.77
N ASN A 309 11.03 -28.23 -22.29
CA ASN A 309 10.67 -26.91 -22.82
C ASN A 309 9.17 -26.58 -22.81
N ILE A 310 8.77 -25.60 -22.00
CA ILE A 310 7.41 -25.04 -22.06
C ILE A 310 7.36 -24.09 -23.26
N VAL A 311 6.85 -24.57 -24.39
CA VAL A 311 6.50 -23.72 -25.53
C VAL A 311 5.11 -23.15 -25.26
N LEU A 312 5.03 -21.88 -24.85
CA LEU A 312 3.75 -21.18 -24.78
C LEU A 312 3.17 -21.08 -26.21
N ARG A 313 1.83 -21.13 -26.37
CA ARG A 313 1.14 -20.93 -27.67
C ARG A 313 1.55 -19.64 -28.41
N SER A 314 2.25 -18.71 -27.75
CA SER A 314 2.87 -17.52 -28.34
C SER A 314 4.23 -17.78 -29.02
N GLY A 315 4.69 -19.02 -29.14
CA GLY A 315 6.03 -19.38 -29.65
C GLY A 315 7.18 -19.02 -28.70
N LYS A 316 6.88 -18.54 -27.49
CA LYS A 316 7.91 -18.23 -26.48
C LYS A 316 8.18 -19.47 -25.65
N VAL A 317 9.44 -19.90 -25.68
CA VAL A 317 9.97 -20.99 -24.85
C VAL A 317 10.31 -20.40 -23.48
N LEU A 318 9.72 -20.92 -22.39
CA LEU A 318 10.26 -20.65 -21.06
C LEU A 318 11.59 -21.41 -20.96
N PRO A 319 12.67 -20.80 -20.44
CA PRO A 319 13.98 -21.43 -20.39
C PRO A 319 13.91 -22.78 -19.70
N SER A 320 14.61 -23.78 -20.26
CA SER A 320 14.86 -25.06 -19.61
C SER A 320 15.52 -24.82 -18.26
N LEU A 321 15.16 -25.64 -17.27
CA LEU A 321 15.76 -25.63 -15.93
C LEU A 321 17.11 -26.38 -15.91
N SER A 322 17.98 -26.11 -16.90
CA SER A 322 19.38 -26.56 -16.90
C SER A 322 20.23 -25.61 -16.08
#